data_AF-A0A956XY95-F1
#
_entry.id   AF-A0A956XY95-F1
#
_cell.length_a   1.000
_cell.length_b   1.000
_cell.length_c   1.000
_cell.angle_alpha   90.00
_cell.angle_beta   90.00
_cell.angle_gamma   90.00
#
_symmetry.space_group_name_H-M   'P 1'
#
loop_
_entity.id
_entity.type
_entity.pdbx_description
1 polymer ?
#
loop_
_entity_poly.entity_id
_entity_poly.type
_entity_poly.pdbx_seq_one_letter_code
_entity_poly.pdbx_strand_id
1 'polypeptide(L)'
;MTIIKFNQSVIRWLLEAPTPTIRYLTVRDILKKPGTDPQLQLHRQAIMKEGPVPAILASQTDTGQWAGENGYYTPKYVSTHWSMMLLAELWVDPGNEQFQRGVKYMLEATHTAIENQVNTSSQPALGCLWGNILRYVAHSGLVDDVRAQTLIQHCL
;
A
#
# COMPACT_ATOMS: atom_id res chain seq x y z
N MET A 1 15.57 23.28 -14.18
CA MET A 1 14.95 22.53 -13.08
C MET A 1 14.54 23.54 -12.01
N THR A 2 13.26 23.88 -11.94
CA THR A 2 12.75 24.97 -11.07
C THR A 2 12.74 24.51 -9.62
N ILE A 3 13.42 25.25 -8.74
CA ILE A 3 13.36 25.02 -7.29
C ILE A 3 12.03 25.58 -6.80
N ILE A 4 11.05 24.70 -6.55
CA ILE A 4 9.81 25.07 -5.86
C ILE A 4 10.20 25.43 -4.42
N LYS A 5 10.07 26.70 -4.04
CA LYS A 5 10.24 27.15 -2.66
C LYS A 5 8.90 26.98 -1.93
N PHE A 6 8.82 25.96 -1.07
CA PHE A 6 7.67 25.78 -0.20
C PHE A 6 7.69 26.79 0.95
N ASN A 7 6.51 27.25 1.37
CA ASN A 7 6.37 28.12 2.53
C ASN A 7 6.81 27.36 3.80
N GLN A 8 7.72 27.95 4.58
CA GLN A 8 8.24 27.33 5.80
C GLN A 8 7.15 27.04 6.84
N SER A 9 6.09 27.84 6.91
CA SER A 9 4.96 27.55 7.81
C SER A 9 4.21 26.29 7.39
N VAL A 10 4.08 26.04 6.08
CA VAL A 10 3.44 24.83 5.54
C VAL A 10 4.29 23.60 5.79
N ILE A 11 5.61 23.70 5.58
CA ILE A 11 6.54 22.60 5.91
C ILE A 11 6.46 22.25 7.39
N ARG A 12 6.48 23.26 8.26
CA ARG A 12 6.36 23.06 9.70
C ARG A 12 5.05 22.38 10.08
N TRP A 13 3.93 22.85 9.52
CA TRP A 13 2.62 22.25 9.75
C TRP A 13 2.58 20.76 9.33
N LEU A 14 3.17 20.41 8.19
CA LEU A 14 3.26 19.02 7.73
C LEU A 14 4.16 18.16 8.64
N LEU A 15 5.26 18.72 9.15
CA LEU A 15 6.17 18.03 10.08
C LEU A 15 5.58 17.89 11.49
N GLU A 16 4.59 18.70 11.84
CA GLU A 16 3.83 18.62 13.10
C GLU A 16 2.59 17.70 12.99
N ALA A 17 2.32 17.13 11.81
CA ALA A 17 1.16 16.29 11.59
C ALA A 17 1.15 15.06 12.54
N PRO A 18 -0.03 14.66 13.07
CA PRO A 18 -0.14 13.52 13.96
C PRO A 18 0.14 12.19 13.26
N THR A 19 -0.11 12.10 11.95
CA THR A 19 0.14 10.88 11.15
C THR A 19 1.61 10.81 10.72
N PRO A 20 2.39 9.80 11.16
CA PRO A 20 3.83 9.73 10.87
C PRO A 20 4.18 9.69 9.38
N THR A 21 3.32 9.08 8.55
CA THR A 21 3.50 9.04 7.10
C THR A 21 3.58 10.43 6.49
N ILE A 22 2.78 11.39 6.95
CA ILE A 22 2.79 12.77 6.42
C ILE A 22 4.17 13.39 6.68
N ARG A 23 4.71 13.20 7.89
CA ARG A 23 6.05 13.68 8.25
C ARG A 23 7.13 13.00 7.41
N TYR A 24 7.07 11.67 7.26
CA TYR A 24 7.99 10.88 6.44
C TYR A 24 8.00 11.36 4.98
N LEU A 25 6.83 11.50 4.34
CA LEU A 25 6.70 11.96 2.96
C LEU A 25 7.13 13.42 2.78
N THR A 26 6.93 14.26 3.80
CA THR A 26 7.43 15.64 3.77
C THR A 26 8.95 15.67 3.73
N VAL A 27 9.62 14.89 4.58
CA VAL A 27 11.08 14.80 4.60
C VAL A 27 11.62 14.20 3.29
N ARG A 28 10.96 13.16 2.76
CA ARG A 28 11.39 12.45 1.55
C ARG A 28 11.13 13.20 0.26
N ASP A 29 9.91 13.63 0.01
CA ASP A 29 9.46 14.08 -1.31
C ASP A 29 9.53 15.60 -1.46
N ILE A 30 9.24 16.32 -0.36
CA ILE A 30 9.21 17.78 -0.35
C ILE A 30 10.61 18.34 -0.02
N LEU A 31 11.21 17.89 1.08
CA LEU A 31 12.54 18.31 1.50
C LEU A 31 13.68 17.55 0.80
N LYS A 32 13.36 16.45 0.09
CA LYS A 32 14.30 15.66 -0.71
C LYS A 32 15.54 15.22 0.07
N LYS A 33 15.35 14.85 1.34
CA LYS A 33 16.44 14.33 2.18
C LYS A 33 16.84 12.92 1.72
N PRO A 34 18.13 12.57 1.82
CA PRO A 34 18.59 11.23 1.42
C PRO A 34 17.98 10.16 2.32
N GLY A 35 17.93 8.92 1.82
CA GLY A 35 17.45 7.76 2.58
C GLY A 35 18.16 7.56 3.92
N THR A 36 19.40 8.01 4.05
CA THR A 36 20.22 7.92 5.26
C THR A 36 19.95 9.03 6.28
N ASP A 37 19.05 9.98 5.99
CA ASP A 37 18.74 11.08 6.89
C ASP A 37 18.10 10.57 8.21
N PRO A 38 18.63 10.94 9.39
CA PRO A 38 18.11 10.45 10.66
C PRO A 38 16.64 10.79 10.91
N GLN A 39 16.14 11.96 10.46
CA GLN A 39 14.74 12.33 10.64
C GLN A 39 13.83 11.46 9.78
N LEU A 40 14.27 11.16 8.56
CA LEU A 40 13.55 10.25 7.66
C LEU A 40 13.40 8.86 8.29
N GLN A 41 14.49 8.32 8.85
CA GLN A 41 14.47 7.02 9.53
C GLN A 41 13.59 7.03 10.78
N LEU A 42 13.64 8.10 11.57
CA LEU A 42 12.80 8.29 12.74
C LEU A 42 11.31 8.25 12.35
N HIS A 43 10.90 9.01 11.34
CA HIS A 43 9.51 9.00 10.89
C HIS A 43 9.10 7.65 10.29
N ARG A 44 9.99 6.97 9.55
CA ARG A 44 9.74 5.62 9.04
C ARG A 44 9.48 4.61 10.17
N GLN A 45 10.26 4.67 11.25
CA GLN A 45 10.03 3.82 12.42
C GLN A 45 8.73 4.16 13.14
N ALA A 46 8.38 5.45 13.23
CA ALA A 46 7.14 5.89 13.85
C ALA A 46 5.89 5.38 13.11
N ILE A 47 5.93 5.27 11.77
CA ILE A 47 4.83 4.68 10.97
C ILE A 47 4.42 3.31 11.54
N MET A 48 5.38 2.48 11.96
CA MET A 48 5.08 1.14 12.46
C MET A 48 4.62 1.09 13.92
N LYS A 49 4.75 2.19 14.66
CA LYS A 49 4.54 2.24 16.12
C LYS A 49 3.31 3.04 16.54
N GLU A 50 2.93 4.05 15.78
CA GLU A 50 1.83 4.95 16.13
C GLU A 50 0.95 5.30 14.93
N GLY A 51 -0.28 5.73 15.22
CA GLY A 51 -1.23 6.14 14.20
C GLY A 51 -1.90 4.96 13.46
N PRO A 52 -2.29 5.15 12.19
CA PRO A 52 -3.21 4.24 11.52
C PRO A 52 -2.62 2.88 11.13
N VAL A 53 -1.32 2.80 10.78
CA VAL A 53 -0.71 1.54 10.33
C VAL A 53 -0.78 0.43 11.40
N PRO A 54 -0.29 0.62 12.64
CA PRO A 54 -0.41 -0.42 13.66
C PRO A 54 -1.88 -0.77 13.98
N ALA A 55 -2.79 0.21 13.95
CA ALA A 55 -4.21 -0.02 14.19
C ALA A 55 -4.87 -0.89 13.10
N ILE A 56 -4.54 -0.64 11.82
CA ILE A 56 -5.01 -1.46 10.71
C ILE A 56 -4.42 -2.86 10.82
N LEU A 57 -3.10 -2.99 10.99
CA LEU A 57 -2.43 -4.29 11.11
C LEU A 57 -3.01 -5.14 12.24
N ALA A 58 -3.26 -4.56 13.42
CA ALA A 58 -3.84 -5.26 14.57
C ALA A 58 -5.23 -5.88 14.33
N SER A 59 -5.94 -5.46 13.28
CA SER A 59 -7.25 -6.00 12.90
C SER A 59 -7.16 -7.14 11.87
N GLN A 60 -5.95 -7.54 11.46
CA GLN A 60 -5.74 -8.63 10.51
C GLN A 60 -6.06 -9.98 11.16
N THR A 61 -6.78 -10.85 10.46
CA THR A 61 -6.96 -12.25 10.86
C THR A 61 -5.70 -13.07 10.60
N ASP A 62 -5.57 -14.23 11.25
CA ASP A 62 -4.43 -15.13 11.07
C ASP A 62 -4.23 -15.58 9.60
N THR A 63 -5.31 -15.58 8.81
CA THR A 63 -5.29 -15.93 7.39
C THR A 63 -4.87 -14.78 6.46
N GLY A 64 -4.55 -13.60 7.02
CA GLY A 64 -4.10 -12.44 6.25
C GLY A 64 -5.21 -11.50 5.76
N GLN A 65 -6.42 -11.64 6.29
CA GLN A 65 -7.61 -10.92 5.84
C GLN A 65 -8.02 -9.80 6.81
N TRP A 66 -8.86 -8.89 6.35
CA TRP A 66 -9.63 -7.96 7.19
C TRP A 66 -11.14 -8.20 7.05
N ALA A 67 -11.96 -7.40 7.72
CA ALA A 67 -13.40 -7.61 7.86
C ALA A 67 -14.15 -7.84 6.53
N GLY A 68 -15.06 -8.80 6.52
CA GLY A 68 -15.97 -9.07 5.40
C GLY A 68 -16.31 -10.56 5.29
N GLU A 69 -17.58 -10.90 5.50
CA GLU A 69 -18.08 -12.24 5.21
C GLU A 69 -18.14 -12.40 3.67
N ASN A 70 -17.28 -13.26 3.14
CA ASN A 70 -17.29 -13.76 1.75
C ASN A 70 -16.69 -12.84 0.65
N GLY A 71 -15.87 -11.83 0.96
CA GLY A 71 -15.24 -11.03 -0.10
C GLY A 71 -14.00 -10.24 0.31
N TYR A 72 -13.05 -10.08 -0.62
CA TYR A 72 -11.86 -9.26 -0.43
C TYR A 72 -12.10 -7.74 -0.66
N TYR A 73 -13.23 -7.35 -1.27
CA TYR A 73 -13.52 -5.96 -1.66
C TYR A 73 -14.65 -5.28 -0.85
N THR A 74 -15.57 -6.06 -0.30
CA THR A 74 -16.73 -5.60 0.47
C THR A 74 -16.67 -6.22 1.87
N PRO A 75 -17.02 -5.50 2.95
CA PRO A 75 -17.48 -4.11 2.99
C PRO A 75 -16.41 -3.10 2.60
N LYS A 76 -16.86 -1.98 2.03
CA LYS A 76 -15.96 -0.90 1.64
C LYS A 76 -15.23 -0.34 2.87
N TYR A 77 -14.01 0.12 2.64
CA TYR A 77 -13.14 0.77 3.63
C TYR A 77 -12.57 -0.11 4.74
N VAL A 78 -13.09 -1.33 4.94
CA VAL A 78 -12.65 -2.22 6.03
C VAL A 78 -12.21 -3.60 5.56
N SER A 79 -12.60 -4.03 4.35
CA SER A 79 -12.17 -5.31 3.80
C SER A 79 -10.73 -5.29 3.32
N THR A 80 -10.19 -6.48 3.06
CA THR A 80 -8.76 -6.71 2.78
C THR A 80 -8.21 -5.78 1.70
N HIS A 81 -8.93 -5.57 0.59
CA HIS A 81 -8.50 -4.66 -0.47
C HIS A 81 -8.26 -3.23 0.05
N TRP A 82 -9.19 -2.68 0.82
CA TRP A 82 -9.11 -1.30 1.32
C TRP A 82 -8.06 -1.14 2.39
N SER A 83 -7.94 -2.12 3.30
CA SER A 83 -6.88 -2.14 4.31
C SER A 83 -5.50 -2.19 3.65
N MET A 84 -5.31 -3.04 2.63
CA MET A 84 -4.04 -3.15 1.90
C MET A 84 -3.70 -1.90 1.10
N MET A 85 -4.68 -1.31 0.43
CA MET A 85 -4.51 -0.04 -0.27
C MET A 85 -4.03 1.05 0.69
N LEU A 86 -4.71 1.20 1.83
CA LEU A 86 -4.39 2.23 2.82
C LEU A 86 -3.03 1.97 3.48
N LEU A 87 -2.67 0.73 3.80
CA LEU A 87 -1.34 0.38 4.31
C LEU A 87 -0.21 0.80 3.35
N ALA A 88 -0.40 0.58 2.05
CA ALA A 88 0.57 1.01 1.04
C ALA A 88 0.59 2.53 0.83
N GLU A 89 -0.54 3.24 0.99
CA GLU A 89 -0.57 4.71 1.02
C GLU A 89 0.15 5.28 2.24
N LEU A 90 0.04 4.58 3.37
CA LEU A 90 0.64 4.95 4.63
C LEU A 90 2.12 4.56 4.76
N TRP A 91 2.73 3.98 3.72
CA TRP A 91 4.13 3.55 3.71
C TRP A 91 4.46 2.57 4.84
N VAL A 92 3.58 1.59 5.08
CA VAL A 92 3.89 0.43 5.91
C VAL A 92 5.24 -0.17 5.51
N ASP A 93 6.00 -0.71 6.46
CA ASP A 93 7.24 -1.41 6.13
C ASP A 93 6.96 -2.56 5.17
N PRO A 94 7.52 -2.56 3.95
CA PRO A 94 7.24 -3.60 2.98
C PRO A 94 7.68 -4.98 3.45
N GLY A 95 8.67 -5.08 4.35
CA GLY A 95 9.09 -6.34 4.96
C GLY A 95 8.18 -6.85 6.09
N ASN A 96 7.17 -6.09 6.50
CA ASN A 96 6.30 -6.47 7.61
C ASN A 96 5.49 -7.74 7.27
N GLU A 97 5.53 -8.74 8.16
CA GLU A 97 4.91 -10.04 7.92
C GLU A 97 3.39 -9.98 7.72
N GLN A 98 2.68 -9.13 8.46
CA GLN A 98 1.24 -8.97 8.32
C GLN A 98 0.90 -8.35 6.95
N PHE A 99 1.63 -7.32 6.54
CA PHE A 99 1.48 -6.74 5.21
C PHE A 99 1.77 -7.77 4.11
N GLN A 100 2.86 -8.52 4.22
CA GLN A 100 3.23 -9.59 3.29
C GLN A 100 2.14 -10.68 3.18
N ARG A 101 1.54 -11.10 4.30
CA ARG A 101 0.41 -12.03 4.28
C ARG A 101 -0.80 -11.46 3.55
N GLY A 102 -1.12 -10.19 3.77
CA GLY A 102 -2.22 -9.51 3.08
C GLY A 102 -2.02 -9.43 1.57
N VAL A 103 -0.80 -9.14 1.10
CA VAL A 103 -0.49 -9.16 -0.35
C VAL A 103 -0.67 -10.55 -0.94
N LYS A 104 -0.12 -11.58 -0.27
CA LYS A 104 -0.23 -12.97 -0.73
C LYS A 104 -1.67 -13.44 -0.78
N TYR A 105 -2.48 -13.06 0.21
CA TYR A 105 -3.92 -13.33 0.20
C TYR A 105 -4.59 -12.66 -1.00
N MET A 106 -4.33 -11.37 -1.26
CA MET A 106 -4.96 -10.66 -2.38
C MET A 106 -4.56 -11.21 -3.76
N LEU A 107 -3.30 -11.63 -3.91
CA LEU A 107 -2.84 -12.30 -5.13
C LEU A 107 -3.57 -13.63 -5.32
N GLU A 108 -3.71 -14.43 -4.25
CA GLU A 108 -4.43 -15.71 -4.31
C GLU A 108 -5.92 -15.53 -4.61
N ALA A 109 -6.58 -14.65 -3.86
CA ALA A 109 -8.03 -14.45 -3.92
C ALA A 109 -8.51 -13.87 -5.26
N THR A 110 -7.61 -13.23 -6.03
CA THR A 110 -7.94 -12.66 -7.33
C THR A 110 -7.43 -13.47 -8.52
N HIS A 111 -6.52 -14.44 -8.30
CA HIS A 111 -5.82 -15.15 -9.36
C HIS A 111 -6.74 -15.80 -10.38
N THR A 112 -7.65 -16.67 -9.95
CA THR A 112 -8.57 -17.38 -10.86
C THR A 112 -9.46 -16.44 -11.67
N ALA A 113 -9.89 -15.31 -11.08
CA ALA A 113 -10.71 -14.34 -11.78
C ALA A 113 -9.93 -13.62 -12.89
N ILE A 114 -8.64 -13.35 -12.66
CA ILE A 114 -7.73 -12.74 -13.62
C ILE A 114 -7.39 -13.74 -14.73
N GLU A 115 -7.01 -14.98 -14.39
CA GLU A 115 -6.72 -16.03 -15.36
C GLU A 115 -7.90 -16.26 -16.31
N ASN A 116 -9.12 -16.31 -15.76
CA ASN A 116 -10.31 -16.47 -16.59
C ASN A 116 -10.50 -15.29 -17.55
N GLN A 117 -10.32 -14.04 -17.10
CA GLN A 117 -10.44 -12.87 -17.95
C GLN A 117 -9.36 -12.81 -19.05
N VAL A 118 -8.14 -13.24 -18.74
CA VAL A 118 -7.04 -13.39 -19.71
C VAL A 118 -7.40 -14.44 -20.76
N ASN A 119 -7.83 -15.63 -20.32
CA ASN A 119 -8.17 -16.75 -21.22
C ASN A 119 -9.36 -16.45 -22.13
N THR A 120 -10.29 -15.61 -21.70
CA THR A 120 -11.46 -15.20 -22.50
C THR A 120 -11.24 -13.91 -23.29
N SER A 121 -10.01 -13.37 -23.33
CA SER A 121 -9.67 -12.08 -23.96
C SER A 121 -10.62 -10.95 -23.56
N SER A 122 -11.09 -10.98 -22.31
CA SER A 122 -12.02 -9.98 -21.80
C SER A 122 -11.25 -8.73 -21.40
N GLN A 123 -11.81 -7.55 -21.72
CA GLN A 123 -11.23 -6.29 -21.25
C GLN A 123 -11.20 -6.28 -19.72
N PRO A 124 -10.16 -5.69 -19.09
CA PRO A 124 -10.07 -5.63 -17.64
C PRO A 124 -11.27 -4.89 -17.05
N ALA A 125 -12.27 -5.64 -16.61
CA ALA A 125 -13.30 -5.09 -15.75
C ALA A 125 -12.62 -4.72 -14.42
N LEU A 126 -12.90 -3.54 -13.86
CA LEU A 126 -12.33 -3.08 -12.58
C LEU A 126 -10.84 -2.66 -12.64
N GLY A 127 -10.37 -1.99 -13.70
CA GLY A 127 -8.98 -1.52 -13.79
C GLY A 127 -8.45 -0.73 -12.57
N CYS A 128 -9.33 -0.04 -11.82
CA CYS A 128 -8.95 0.61 -10.55
C CYS A 128 -8.55 -0.40 -9.45
N LEU A 129 -9.27 -1.53 -9.34
CA LEU A 129 -8.94 -2.61 -8.43
C LEU A 129 -7.56 -3.15 -8.77
N TRP A 130 -7.34 -3.53 -10.03
CA TRP A 130 -6.07 -4.08 -10.52
C TRP A 130 -4.88 -3.15 -10.31
N GLY A 131 -5.02 -1.86 -10.64
CA GLY A 131 -3.98 -0.88 -10.39
C GLY A 131 -3.62 -0.74 -8.91
N ASN A 132 -4.62 -0.77 -8.03
CA ASN A 132 -4.39 -0.76 -6.59
C ASN A 132 -3.70 -2.04 -6.09
N ILE A 133 -4.04 -3.21 -6.66
CA ILE A 133 -3.34 -4.47 -6.35
C ILE A 133 -1.86 -4.37 -6.74
N LEU A 134 -1.59 -3.96 -7.97
CA LEU A 134 -0.23 -3.79 -8.47
C LEU A 134 0.56 -2.78 -7.62
N ARG A 135 -0.09 -1.73 -7.10
CA ARG A 135 0.55 -0.75 -6.22
C ARG A 135 1.09 -1.38 -4.93
N TYR A 136 0.27 -2.14 -4.19
CA TYR A 136 0.76 -2.75 -2.95
C TYR A 136 1.65 -3.98 -3.20
N VAL A 137 1.49 -4.67 -4.34
CA VAL A 137 2.43 -5.71 -4.79
C VAL A 137 3.82 -5.11 -5.04
N ALA A 138 3.88 -4.02 -5.80
CA ALA A 138 5.12 -3.30 -6.05
C ALA A 138 5.76 -2.79 -4.76
N HIS A 139 4.96 -2.21 -3.86
CA HIS A 139 5.44 -1.77 -2.55
C HIS A 139 6.03 -2.94 -1.76
N SER A 140 5.40 -4.11 -1.77
CA SER A 140 5.85 -5.31 -1.04
C SER A 140 7.09 -6.00 -1.62
N GLY A 141 7.52 -5.64 -2.83
CA GLY A 141 8.61 -6.32 -3.53
C GLY A 141 8.24 -7.67 -4.15
N LEU A 142 6.95 -8.00 -4.29
CA LEU A 142 6.47 -9.26 -4.86
C LEU A 142 6.09 -9.15 -6.35
N VAL A 143 6.72 -8.23 -7.09
CA VAL A 143 6.40 -8.02 -8.52
C VAL A 143 6.69 -9.27 -9.37
N ASP A 144 7.67 -10.07 -8.98
CA ASP A 144 8.06 -11.29 -9.69
C ASP A 144 7.20 -12.52 -9.30
N ASP A 145 6.21 -12.37 -8.40
CA ASP A 145 5.24 -13.43 -8.13
C ASP A 145 4.47 -13.77 -9.41
N VAL A 146 4.34 -15.06 -9.73
CA VAL A 146 3.68 -15.50 -10.97
C VAL A 146 2.25 -14.94 -11.11
N ARG A 147 1.51 -14.81 -9.99
CA ARG A 147 0.16 -14.26 -9.99
C ARG A 147 0.16 -12.75 -10.27
N ALA A 148 1.19 -12.05 -9.77
CA ALA A 148 1.40 -10.64 -10.08
C ALA A 148 1.75 -10.44 -11.56
N GLN A 149 2.60 -11.30 -12.12
CA GLN A 149 2.94 -11.26 -13.54
C GLN A 149 1.72 -11.50 -14.44
N THR A 150 0.85 -12.45 -14.08
CA THR A 150 -0.44 -12.66 -14.78
C THR A 150 -1.30 -11.40 -14.77
N LEU A 151 -1.41 -10.71 -13.62
CA LEU A 151 -2.15 -9.45 -13.51
C LEU A 151 -1.52 -8.32 -14.34
N ILE A 152 -0.18 -8.21 -14.34
CA ILE A 152 0.54 -7.22 -15.15
C ILE A 152 0.24 -7.45 -16.64
N GLN A 153 0.35 -8.69 -17.11
CA GLN A 153 0.06 -9.05 -18.50
C GLN A 153 -1.39 -8.75 -18.88
N HIS A 154 -2.33 -8.96 -17.96
CA HIS A 154 -3.74 -8.61 -18.20
C HIS A 154 -3.98 -7.10 -18.35
N CYS A 155 -3.16 -6.25 -17.72
CA CYS A 155 -3.32 -4.80 -17.76
C CYS A 155 -2.61 -4.11 -18.95
N LEU A 156 -1.82 -4.84 -19.74
CA LEU A 156 -1.08 -4.33 -20.90
C LEU A 156 -1.84 -4.61 -22.21
#